data_AF-A0A563BDK7-F1
#
_entry.id   AF-A0A563BDK7-F1
#
_cell.length_a   1.000
_cell.length_b   1.000
_cell.length_c   1.000
_cell.angle_alpha   90.00
_cell.angle_beta   90.00
_cell.angle_gamma   90.00
#
_symmetry.space_group_name_H-M   'P 1'
#
loop_
_entity.id
_entity.type
_entity.pdbx_description
1 polymer ?
#
loop_
_entity_poly.entity_id
_entity_poly.type
_entity_poly.pdbx_seq_one_letter_code
_entity_poly.pdbx_strand_id
1 'polypeptide(L)'
;MEEIRKNIWTIVAVILSSSVIAALINNFVTGYRNKRSERKELVAKANASILKRVELCYRIRRRAKGEDMAIKNLAHDIQEENEYYKSLLMVEARWYGKRYSLYLSSIRDLTGEAMKKAWQTDGDPSAAMESSIKLNHKKIEELSDQFSLDSRRFLCSLKRTWMAIHDKILGVKKYNV
;
A
#
# COMPACT_ATOMS: atom_id res chain seq x y z
N MET A 1 47.47 -37.49 26.60
CA MET A 1 46.51 -36.78 27.49
C MET A 1 46.35 -35.31 27.10
N GLU A 2 47.44 -34.58 26.89
CA GLU A 2 47.40 -33.13 26.56
C GLU A 2 46.81 -32.81 25.17
N GLU A 3 47.09 -33.65 24.18
CA GLU A 3 46.61 -33.51 22.80
C GLU A 3 45.09 -33.73 22.67
N ILE A 4 44.55 -34.69 23.42
CA ILE A 4 43.10 -34.95 23.52
C ILE A 4 42.38 -33.75 24.14
N ARG A 5 42.98 -33.15 25.17
CA ARG A 5 42.42 -31.96 25.84
C ARG A 5 42.41 -30.73 24.92
N LYS A 6 43.46 -30.53 24.11
CA LYS A 6 43.48 -29.47 23.07
C LYS A 6 42.38 -29.68 22.04
N ASN A 7 42.22 -30.90 21.51
CA ASN A 7 41.21 -31.22 20.52
C ASN A 7 39.77 -31.01 21.03
N ILE A 8 39.49 -31.34 22.30
CA ILE A 8 38.17 -31.09 22.92
C ILE A 8 37.87 -29.58 22.97
N TRP A 9 38.83 -28.74 23.36
CA TRP A 9 38.63 -27.29 23.39
C TRP A 9 38.42 -26.69 22.00
N THR A 10 39.11 -27.19 20.97
CA THR A 10 38.90 -26.74 19.59
C THR A 10 37.51 -27.13 19.07
N ILE A 11 37.05 -28.36 19.36
CA ILE A 11 35.71 -28.82 18.98
C ILE A 11 34.63 -28.00 19.70
N VAL A 12 34.77 -27.76 21.01
CA VAL A 12 33.84 -26.92 21.78
C VAL A 12 33.82 -25.48 21.26
N ALA A 13 34.97 -24.88 20.93
CA ALA A 13 35.03 -23.54 20.37
C ALA A 13 34.36 -23.45 18.98
N VAL A 14 34.54 -24.45 18.11
CA VAL A 14 33.87 -24.53 16.82
C VAL A 14 32.36 -24.68 16.99
N ILE A 15 31.89 -25.54 17.89
CA ILE A 15 30.46 -25.73 18.17
C ILE A 15 29.84 -24.45 18.74
N LEU A 16 30.48 -23.81 19.71
CA LEU A 16 30.00 -22.55 20.31
C LEU A 16 30.01 -21.38 19.32
N SER A 17 31.00 -21.31 18.43
CA SER A 17 31.02 -20.30 17.36
C SER A 17 29.90 -20.52 16.34
N SER A 18 29.58 -21.80 16.04
CA SER A 18 28.51 -22.15 15.10
C SER A 18 27.11 -21.84 15.64
N SER A 19 26.87 -22.01 16.94
CA SER A 19 25.58 -21.70 17.58
C SER A 19 25.32 -20.19 17.67
N VAL A 20 26.35 -19.38 17.94
CA VAL A 20 26.25 -17.92 17.93
C VAL A 20 25.98 -17.40 16.51
N ILE A 21 26.68 -17.91 15.51
CA ILE A 21 26.44 -17.54 14.10
C ILE A 21 25.02 -17.94 13.67
N ALA A 22 24.57 -19.16 14.00
CA ALA A 22 23.23 -19.61 13.68
C ALA A 22 22.15 -18.74 14.38
N ALA A 23 22.34 -18.39 15.65
CA ALA A 23 21.45 -17.50 16.38
C ALA A 23 21.39 -16.09 15.77
N LEU A 24 22.54 -15.54 15.36
CA LEU A 24 22.60 -14.26 14.66
C LEU A 24 21.86 -14.31 13.32
N ILE A 25 22.13 -15.33 12.50
CA ILE A 25 21.43 -15.52 11.21
C ILE A 25 19.93 -15.64 11.43
N ASN A 26 19.49 -16.45 12.40
CA ASN A 26 18.07 -16.62 12.71
C ASN A 26 17.42 -15.31 13.17
N ASN A 27 18.09 -14.52 14.01
CA ASN A 27 17.59 -13.21 14.44
C ASN A 27 17.48 -12.23 13.27
N PHE A 28 18.48 -12.18 12.39
CA PHE A 28 18.43 -11.35 11.18
C PHE A 28 17.31 -11.78 10.22
N VAL A 29 17.17 -13.09 9.98
CA VAL A 29 16.13 -13.65 9.10
C VAL A 29 14.74 -13.39 9.68
N THR A 30 14.55 -13.56 10.98
CA THR A 30 13.27 -13.35 11.67
C THR A 30 12.90 -11.86 11.67
N GLY A 31 13.83 -10.98 12.05
CA GLY A 31 13.61 -9.53 11.98
C GLY A 31 13.28 -9.05 10.56
N TYR A 32 13.95 -9.61 9.54
CA TYR A 32 13.64 -9.31 8.15
C TYR A 32 12.24 -9.77 7.73
N ARG A 33 11.83 -10.98 8.13
CA ARG A 33 10.49 -11.51 7.85
C ARG A 33 9.40 -10.68 8.50
N ASN A 34 9.59 -10.27 9.76
CA ASN A 34 8.63 -9.43 10.49
C ASN A 34 8.45 -8.08 9.80
N LYS A 35 9.54 -7.37 9.49
CA LYS A 35 9.47 -6.10 8.73
C LYS A 35 8.85 -6.25 7.36
N ARG A 36 9.09 -7.38 6.68
CA ARG A 36 8.44 -7.66 5.38
C ARG A 36 6.94 -7.87 5.55
N SER A 37 6.50 -8.53 6.61
CA SER A 37 5.08 -8.73 6.93
C SER A 37 4.39 -7.41 7.23
N GLU A 38 4.96 -6.59 8.11
CA GLU A 38 4.48 -5.24 8.43
C GLU A 38 4.31 -4.38 7.17
N ARG A 39 5.30 -4.42 6.26
CA ARG A 39 5.20 -3.70 4.99
C ARG A 39 4.10 -4.23 4.08
N LYS A 40 3.89 -5.55 4.03
CA LYS A 40 2.79 -6.13 3.25
C LYS A 40 1.43 -5.66 3.78
N GLU A 41 1.28 -5.64 5.10
CA GLU A 41 0.07 -5.15 5.75
C GLU A 41 -0.15 -3.66 5.48
N LEU A 42 0.90 -2.84 5.61
CA LEU A 42 0.86 -1.42 5.28
C LEU A 42 0.42 -1.17 3.83
N VAL A 43 1.01 -1.91 2.88
CA VAL A 43 0.63 -1.84 1.46
C VAL A 43 -0.83 -2.23 1.25
N ALA A 44 -1.28 -3.32 1.88
CA ALA A 44 -2.65 -3.79 1.74
C ALA A 44 -3.66 -2.76 2.28
N LYS A 45 -3.39 -2.20 3.46
CA LYS A 45 -4.24 -1.17 4.08
C LYS A 45 -4.28 0.13 3.27
N ALA A 46 -3.13 0.58 2.77
CA ALA A 46 -3.05 1.76 1.90
C ALA A 46 -3.82 1.54 0.58
N ASN A 47 -3.71 0.37 -0.04
CA ASN A 47 -4.50 0.08 -1.24
C ASN A 47 -6.00 0.05 -0.92
N ALA A 48 -6.38 -0.57 0.20
CA ALA A 48 -7.77 -0.64 0.64
C ALA A 48 -8.38 0.76 0.89
N SER A 49 -7.64 1.70 1.47
CA SER A 49 -8.14 3.06 1.73
C SER A 49 -8.47 3.82 0.44
N ILE A 50 -7.73 3.57 -0.65
CA ILE A 50 -8.04 4.13 -1.97
C ILE A 50 -9.30 3.49 -2.55
N LEU A 51 -9.45 2.17 -2.43
CA LEU A 51 -10.64 1.47 -2.92
C LEU A 51 -11.92 1.90 -2.19
N LYS A 52 -11.84 2.26 -0.90
CA LYS A 52 -12.96 2.87 -0.18
C LYS A 52 -13.49 4.13 -0.87
N ARG A 53 -12.62 4.92 -1.51
CA ARG A 53 -13.04 6.09 -2.30
C ARG A 53 -13.81 5.70 -3.55
N VAL A 54 -13.39 4.65 -4.26
CA VAL A 54 -14.13 4.14 -5.42
C VAL A 54 -15.52 3.68 -4.97
N GLU A 55 -15.59 2.98 -3.83
CA GLU A 55 -16.86 2.53 -3.24
C GLU A 55 -17.76 3.69 -2.81
N LEU A 56 -17.18 4.79 -2.32
CA LEU A 56 -17.94 5.99 -1.94
C LEU A 56 -18.79 6.53 -3.10
N CYS A 57 -18.33 6.42 -4.34
CA CYS A 57 -19.12 6.80 -5.51
C CYS A 57 -20.42 5.99 -5.62
N TYR A 58 -20.38 4.69 -5.34
CA TYR A 58 -21.57 3.84 -5.32
C TYR A 58 -22.47 4.12 -4.13
N ARG A 59 -21.89 4.43 -2.97
CA ARG A 59 -22.67 4.80 -1.78
C ARG A 59 -23.44 6.09 -1.99
N ILE A 60 -22.83 7.11 -2.60
CA ILE A 60 -23.52 8.37 -2.95
C ILE A 60 -24.69 8.10 -3.90
N ARG A 61 -24.52 7.21 -4.89
CA ARG A 61 -25.58 6.83 -5.83
C ARG A 61 -26.75 6.12 -5.14
N ARG A 62 -26.45 5.24 -4.18
CA ARG A 62 -27.44 4.41 -3.46
C ARG A 62 -28.03 5.05 -2.21
N ARG A 63 -27.74 6.33 -1.97
CA ARG A 63 -28.12 7.00 -0.73
C ARG A 63 -29.64 7.06 -0.57
N ALA A 64 -30.13 6.69 0.60
CA ALA A 64 -31.52 6.94 0.97
C ALA A 64 -31.70 8.39 1.45
N LYS A 65 -32.95 8.85 1.50
CA LYS A 65 -33.28 10.18 2.03
C LYS A 65 -32.85 10.27 3.51
N GLY A 66 -32.01 11.25 3.82
CA GLY A 66 -31.48 11.48 5.19
C GLY A 66 -30.08 10.91 5.45
N GLU A 67 -29.49 10.16 4.52
CA GLU A 67 -28.14 9.59 4.68
C GLU A 67 -27.00 10.55 4.31
N ASP A 68 -27.31 11.72 3.76
CA ASP A 68 -26.34 12.68 3.23
C ASP A 68 -25.23 13.03 4.24
N MET A 69 -25.59 13.24 5.51
CA MET A 69 -24.61 13.56 6.56
C MET A 69 -23.71 12.38 6.89
N ALA A 70 -24.26 11.16 6.94
CA ALA A 70 -23.46 9.97 7.19
C ALA A 70 -22.45 9.72 6.05
N ILE A 71 -22.86 9.94 4.81
CA ILE A 71 -21.99 9.77 3.64
C ILE A 71 -20.90 10.86 3.59
N LYS A 72 -21.23 12.11 3.96
CA LYS A 72 -20.25 13.19 4.06
C LYS A 72 -19.20 12.90 5.14
N ASN A 73 -19.61 12.42 6.31
CA ASN A 73 -18.67 12.02 7.37
C ASN A 73 -17.78 10.87 6.91
N LEU A 74 -18.35 9.84 6.27
CA LEU A 74 -17.56 8.76 5.68
C LEU A 74 -16.54 9.27 4.64
N ALA A 75 -16.92 10.28 3.85
CA ALA A 75 -15.99 10.89 2.89
C ALA A 75 -14.82 11.60 3.57
N HIS A 76 -15.08 12.26 4.71
CA HIS A 76 -14.04 12.85 5.56
C HIS A 76 -13.12 11.78 6.14
N ASP A 77 -13.67 10.71 6.72
CA ASP A 77 -12.89 9.61 7.29
C ASP A 77 -11.96 8.97 6.24
N ILE A 78 -12.48 8.73 5.03
CA ILE A 78 -11.69 8.20 3.90
C ILE A 78 -10.58 9.18 3.51
N GLN A 79 -10.83 10.48 3.55
CA GLN A 79 -9.80 11.49 3.25
C GLN A 79 -8.68 11.47 4.29
N GLU A 80 -9.04 11.44 5.58
CA GLU A 80 -8.08 11.37 6.67
C GLU A 80 -7.25 10.09 6.63
N GLU A 81 -7.89 8.94 6.40
CA GLU A 81 -7.22 7.65 6.26
C GLU A 81 -6.23 7.64 5.07
N ASN A 82 -6.62 8.24 3.94
CA ASN A 82 -5.74 8.35 2.78
C ASN A 82 -4.52 9.26 3.05
N GLU A 83 -4.69 10.37 3.78
CA GLU A 83 -3.58 11.25 4.14
C GLU A 83 -2.66 10.61 5.20
N TYR A 84 -3.23 9.82 6.12
CA TYR A 84 -2.49 9.00 7.07
C TYR A 84 -1.56 8.02 6.35
N TYR A 85 -2.09 7.18 5.45
CA TYR A 85 -1.25 6.21 4.73
C TYR A 85 -0.25 6.87 3.79
N LYS A 86 -0.61 8.00 3.17
CA LYS A 86 0.34 8.81 2.40
C LYS A 86 1.52 9.25 3.26
N SER A 87 1.25 9.82 4.42
CA SER A 87 2.28 10.30 5.35
C SER A 87 3.16 9.16 5.86
N LEU A 88 2.54 8.05 6.25
CA LEU A 88 3.24 6.87 6.73
C LEU A 88 4.15 6.25 5.64
N LEU A 89 3.64 6.11 4.42
CA LEU A 89 4.44 5.62 3.28
C LEU A 89 5.56 6.59 2.89
N MET A 90 5.37 7.90 3.06
CA MET A 90 6.43 8.89 2.85
C MET A 90 7.57 8.77 3.85
N VAL A 91 7.25 8.47 5.13
CA VAL A 91 8.24 8.18 6.17
C VAL A 91 8.97 6.87 5.86
N GLU A 92 8.26 5.82 5.44
CA GLU A 92 8.86 4.52 5.15
C GLU A 92 9.74 4.50 3.89
N ALA A 93 9.26 5.11 2.82
CA ALA A 93 10.03 5.30 1.59
C ALA A 93 9.43 6.44 0.77
N ARG A 94 10.09 7.60 0.81
CA ARG A 94 9.65 8.82 0.10
C ARG A 94 9.25 8.59 -1.37
N TRP A 95 9.98 7.79 -2.12
CA TRP A 95 9.62 7.51 -3.53
C TRP A 95 8.27 6.76 -3.62
N TYR A 96 8.03 5.80 -2.72
CA TYR A 96 6.83 5.00 -2.72
C TYR A 96 5.62 5.79 -2.19
N GLY A 97 5.81 6.64 -1.18
CA GLY A 97 4.79 7.60 -0.74
C GLY A 97 4.37 8.58 -1.85
N LYS A 98 5.30 8.99 -2.73
CA LYS A 98 4.97 9.76 -3.94
C LYS A 98 4.14 8.93 -4.93
N ARG A 99 4.49 7.66 -5.16
CA ARG A 99 3.72 6.74 -6.01
C ARG A 99 2.29 6.53 -5.52
N TYR A 100 2.13 6.39 -4.20
CA TYR A 100 0.81 6.36 -3.57
C TYR A 100 0.04 7.68 -3.79
N SER A 101 0.70 8.82 -3.63
CA SER A 101 0.08 10.14 -3.88
C SER A 101 -0.40 10.30 -5.33
N LEU A 102 0.40 9.83 -6.31
CA LEU A 102 0.01 9.82 -7.72
C LEU A 102 -1.18 8.90 -7.98
N TYR A 103 -1.20 7.72 -7.36
CA TYR A 103 -2.32 6.78 -7.47
C TYR A 103 -3.60 7.39 -6.92
N LEU A 104 -3.54 7.93 -5.70
CA LEU A 104 -4.65 8.61 -5.05
C LEU A 104 -5.18 9.78 -5.89
N SER A 105 -4.29 10.64 -6.42
CA SER A 105 -4.71 11.75 -7.29
C SER A 105 -5.42 11.24 -8.55
N SER A 106 -4.87 10.22 -9.20
CA SER A 106 -5.46 9.66 -10.43
C SER A 106 -6.85 9.07 -10.17
N ILE A 107 -7.02 8.36 -9.05
CA ILE A 107 -8.33 7.85 -8.64
C ILE A 107 -9.30 8.97 -8.27
N ARG A 108 -8.81 10.05 -7.62
CA ARG A 108 -9.64 11.24 -7.34
C ARG A 108 -10.15 11.88 -8.61
N ASP A 109 -9.30 12.01 -9.63
CA ASP A 109 -9.66 12.60 -10.92
C ASP A 109 -10.71 11.73 -11.64
N LEU A 110 -10.52 10.40 -11.66
CA LEU A 110 -11.46 9.46 -12.27
C LEU A 110 -12.81 9.39 -11.55
N THR A 111 -12.83 9.51 -10.23
CA THR A 111 -14.05 9.39 -9.42
C THR A 111 -14.77 10.73 -9.24
N GLY A 112 -14.07 11.86 -9.37
CA GLY A 112 -14.59 13.19 -9.02
C GLY A 112 -15.82 13.61 -9.81
N GLU A 113 -15.79 13.45 -11.13
CA GLU A 113 -16.94 13.79 -11.98
C GLU A 113 -18.14 12.88 -11.71
N ALA A 114 -17.90 11.57 -11.56
CA ALA A 114 -18.94 10.59 -11.26
C ALA A 114 -19.60 10.87 -9.90
N MET A 115 -18.82 11.17 -8.88
CA MET A 115 -19.32 11.57 -7.56
C MET A 115 -20.12 12.87 -7.63
N LYS A 116 -19.66 13.86 -8.39
CA LYS A 116 -20.38 15.13 -8.58
C LYS A 116 -21.74 14.90 -9.24
N LYS A 117 -21.79 14.12 -10.32
CA LYS A 117 -23.05 13.75 -10.99
C LYS A 117 -23.98 13.00 -10.04
N ALA A 118 -23.44 12.07 -9.25
CA ALA A 118 -24.24 11.28 -8.31
C ALA A 118 -24.87 12.15 -7.21
N TRP A 119 -24.20 13.21 -6.75
CA TRP A 119 -24.79 14.17 -5.81
C TRP A 119 -25.87 15.06 -6.43
N GLN A 120 -25.85 15.27 -7.74
CA GLN A 120 -26.84 16.09 -8.46
C GLN A 120 -28.11 15.32 -8.82
N THR A 121 -28.07 13.99 -8.77
CA THR A 121 -29.24 13.12 -8.96
C THR A 121 -29.80 12.69 -7.61
N ASP A 122 -31.10 12.42 -7.56
CA ASP A 122 -31.69 11.73 -6.42
C ASP A 122 -31.04 10.35 -6.24
N GLY A 123 -30.83 9.97 -4.98
CA GLY A 123 -30.29 8.67 -4.64
C GLY A 123 -31.32 7.57 -4.90
N ASP A 124 -30.86 6.44 -5.40
CA ASP A 124 -31.68 5.26 -5.64
C ASP A 124 -31.08 4.06 -4.89
N PRO A 125 -31.63 3.69 -3.70
CA PRO A 125 -31.17 2.54 -2.93
C PRO A 125 -31.20 1.21 -3.70
N SER A 126 -32.04 1.12 -4.73
CA SER A 126 -32.17 -0.06 -5.59
C SER A 126 -31.28 -0.01 -6.83
N ALA A 127 -30.52 1.06 -7.04
CA ALA A 127 -29.68 1.23 -8.22
C ALA A 127 -28.67 0.08 -8.32
N ALA A 128 -28.80 -0.71 -9.40
CA ALA A 128 -27.81 -1.68 -9.79
C ALA A 128 -26.47 -1.00 -10.12
N MET A 129 -25.38 -1.79 -10.08
CA MET A 129 -24.03 -1.31 -10.33
C MET A 129 -23.90 -0.61 -11.72
N GLU A 130 -24.71 -1.05 -12.69
CA GLU A 130 -24.86 -0.47 -14.04
C GLU A 130 -25.89 0.69 -14.09
N SER A 131 -25.53 1.89 -13.60
CA SER A 131 -26.32 3.11 -13.85
C SER A 131 -25.77 3.94 -15.02
N SER A 132 -26.52 4.98 -15.39
CA SER A 132 -26.13 6.11 -16.24
C SER A 132 -24.79 6.77 -15.87
N ILE A 133 -24.37 6.70 -14.61
CA ILE A 133 -23.08 7.22 -14.12
C ILE A 133 -22.05 6.08 -14.11
N LYS A 134 -21.37 5.85 -15.25
CA LYS A 134 -20.35 4.80 -15.38
C LYS A 134 -18.98 5.28 -14.89
N LEU A 135 -18.37 4.52 -13.98
CA LEU A 135 -16.95 4.66 -13.66
C LEU A 135 -16.13 3.92 -14.73
N ASN A 136 -14.95 4.46 -15.05
CA ASN A 136 -14.02 3.77 -15.95
C ASN A 136 -13.28 2.67 -15.17
N HIS A 137 -13.94 1.52 -15.01
CA HIS A 137 -13.40 0.38 -14.26
C HIS A 137 -12.07 -0.12 -14.81
N LYS A 138 -11.96 -0.21 -16.14
CA LYS A 138 -10.72 -0.60 -16.80
C LYS A 138 -9.57 0.32 -16.39
N LYS A 139 -9.81 1.64 -16.33
CA LYS A 139 -8.76 2.58 -15.93
C LYS A 139 -8.39 2.49 -14.45
N ILE A 140 -9.37 2.23 -13.60
CA ILE A 140 -9.15 2.02 -12.17
C ILE A 140 -8.30 0.76 -11.95
N GLU A 141 -8.60 -0.32 -12.69
CA GLU A 141 -7.85 -1.58 -12.65
C GLU A 141 -6.41 -1.38 -13.14
N GLU A 142 -6.22 -0.73 -14.29
CA GLU A 142 -4.91 -0.34 -14.83
C GLU A 142 -4.04 0.43 -13.79
N LEU A 143 -4.63 1.40 -13.09
CA LEU A 143 -3.95 2.15 -12.04
C LEU A 143 -3.63 1.27 -10.81
N SER A 144 -4.55 0.37 -10.43
CA SER A 144 -4.36 -0.57 -9.32
C SER A 144 -3.23 -1.57 -9.60
N ASP A 145 -3.16 -2.07 -10.83
CA ASP A 145 -2.09 -2.94 -11.31
C ASP A 145 -0.74 -2.24 -11.28
N GLN A 146 -0.70 -0.99 -11.77
CA GLN A 146 0.50 -0.18 -11.73
C GLN A 146 0.98 0.07 -10.29
N PHE A 147 0.07 0.39 -9.37
CA PHE A 147 0.42 0.54 -7.95
C PHE A 147 0.84 -0.79 -7.31
N SER A 148 0.26 -1.90 -7.73
CA SER A 148 0.65 -3.26 -7.30
C SER A 148 2.05 -3.63 -7.77
N LEU A 149 2.46 -3.22 -8.98
CA LEU A 149 3.83 -3.37 -9.46
C LEU A 149 4.82 -2.57 -8.61
N ASP A 150 4.48 -1.32 -8.27
CA ASP A 150 5.31 -0.49 -7.40
C ASP A 150 5.38 -1.04 -5.96
N SER A 151 4.27 -1.63 -5.48
CA SER A 151 4.22 -2.35 -4.20
C SER A 151 5.20 -3.54 -4.17
N ARG A 152 5.23 -4.34 -5.25
CA ARG A 152 6.19 -5.46 -5.38
C ARG A 152 7.63 -4.96 -5.36
N ARG A 153 7.92 -3.84 -6.02
CA ARG A 153 9.24 -3.20 -6.00
C ARG A 153 9.61 -2.70 -4.60
N PHE A 154 8.66 -2.10 -3.88
CA PHE A 154 8.85 -1.64 -2.50
C PHE A 154 9.16 -2.80 -1.53
N LEU A 155 8.50 -3.95 -1.70
CA LEU A 155 8.73 -5.14 -0.87
C LEU A 155 10.06 -5.85 -1.16
N CYS A 156 10.76 -5.48 -2.24
CA CYS A 156 12.06 -6.03 -2.61
C CYS A 156 13.18 -5.03 -2.26
N SER A 157 14.06 -5.39 -1.32
CA SER A 157 15.11 -4.48 -0.82
C SER A 157 16.00 -3.88 -1.91
N LEU A 158 16.47 -4.71 -2.85
CA LEU A 158 17.34 -4.26 -3.95
C LEU A 158 16.60 -3.31 -4.90
N LYS A 159 15.38 -3.68 -5.32
CA LYS A 159 14.57 -2.85 -6.21
C LYS A 159 14.15 -1.54 -5.56
N ARG A 160 13.89 -1.54 -4.25
CA ARG A 160 13.53 -0.33 -3.50
C ARG A 160 14.65 0.72 -3.53
N THR A 161 15.91 0.31 -3.36
CA THR A 161 17.06 1.23 -3.45
C THR A 161 17.22 1.76 -4.87
N TRP A 162 17.10 0.89 -5.87
CA TRP A 162 17.18 1.30 -7.27
C TRP A 162 16.07 2.28 -7.64
N MET A 163 14.81 2.01 -7.26
CA MET A 163 13.67 2.89 -7.51
C MET A 163 13.84 4.26 -6.86
N ALA A 164 14.43 4.35 -5.67
CA ALA A 164 14.69 5.62 -5.00
C ALA A 164 15.63 6.52 -5.82
N ILE A 165 16.65 5.93 -6.44
CA ILE A 165 17.61 6.63 -7.30
C ILE A 165 16.94 6.99 -8.63
N HIS A 166 16.29 6.01 -9.27
CA HIS A 166 15.60 6.16 -10.54
C HIS A 166 14.54 7.28 -10.50
N ASP A 167 13.67 7.30 -9.50
CA ASP A 167 12.62 8.34 -9.38
C ASP A 167 13.21 9.72 -9.08
N LYS A 168 14.37 9.79 -8.40
CA LYS A 168 15.08 11.05 -8.18
C LYS A 168 15.63 11.61 -9.50
N ILE A 169 16.12 10.74 -10.39
CA ILE A 169 16.69 11.14 -11.69
C ILE A 169 15.60 11.48 -12.70
N LEU A 170 14.58 10.63 -12.86
CA LEU A 170 13.56 10.80 -13.89
C LEU A 170 12.42 11.74 -13.49
N GLY A 171 12.31 12.09 -12.20
CA GLY A 171 11.30 13.04 -11.73
C GLY A 171 9.87 12.65 -12.10
N VAL A 172 9.48 11.41 -11.81
CA VAL A 172 8.18 10.88 -12.28
C VAL A 172 7.01 11.67 -11.69
N LYS A 173 6.21 12.29 -12.57
CA LYS A 173 5.08 13.17 -12.19
C LYS A 173 3.70 12.55 -12.38
N LYS A 174 3.57 11.48 -13.17
CA LYS A 174 2.30 10.81 -13.50
C LYS A 174 2.53 9.33 -13.79
N TYR A 175 1.49 8.51 -13.65
CA TYR A 175 1.48 7.18 -14.26
C TYR A 175 1.12 7.31 -15.73
N ASN A 176 1.93 6.69 -16.59
CA ASN A 176 1.61 6.49 -18.00
C ASN A 176 0.93 5.13 -18.12
N VAL A 177 -0.30 5.05 -17.63
CA VAL A 177 -1.20 3.92 -17.93
C VAL A 177 -2.23 4.43 -18.88
#